data_AF-A0A258JW80-F1
#
_entry.id   AF-A0A258JW80-F1
#
_cell.length_a   1.000
_cell.length_b   1.000
_cell.length_c   1.000
_cell.angle_alpha   90.00
_cell.angle_beta   90.00
_cell.angle_gamma   90.00
#
_symmetry.space_group_name_H-M   'P 1'
#
loop_
_entity.id
_entity.type
_entity.pdbx_description
1 polymer ?
#
loop_
_entity_poly.entity_id
_entity_poly.type
_entity_poly.pdbx_seq_one_letter_code
_entity_poly.pdbx_strand_id
1 'polypeptide(L)' 'ETVTVKEHLFSDFMGEIKSLGAWGGDFIMVVSEVNPVTYFTSKGFSTIIPYKEMILE' A
#
# COMPACT_ATOMS: atom_id res chain seq x y z
N GLU A 1 -2.05 19.76 -9.48
CA GLU A 1 -2.58 18.44 -9.07
C GLU A 1 -1.99 18.07 -7.71
N THR A 2 -2.66 17.22 -6.95
CA THR A 2 -2.19 16.78 -5.62
C THR A 2 -1.32 15.53 -5.79
N VAL A 3 -0.11 15.53 -5.21
CA VAL A 3 0.82 14.39 -5.26
C VAL A 3 0.20 13.19 -4.54
N THR A 4 0.22 12.03 -5.17
CA THR A 4 -0.29 10.79 -4.61
C THR A 4 0.69 10.18 -3.61
N VAL A 5 0.18 9.29 -2.74
CA VAL A 5 1.04 8.53 -1.80
C VAL A 5 2.09 7.69 -2.55
N LYS A 6 1.72 7.14 -3.72
CA LYS A 6 2.65 6.38 -4.56
C LYS A 6 3.81 7.26 -5.03
N GLU A 7 3.52 8.43 -5.60
CA GLU A 7 4.55 9.35 -6.09
C GLU A 7 5.46 9.87 -4.97
N HIS A 8 4.90 10.14 -3.79
CA HIS A 8 5.67 10.72 -2.68
C HIS A 8 6.52 9.70 -1.91
N LEU A 9 6.01 8.48 -1.67
CA LEU A 9 6.66 7.51 -0.77
C LEU A 9 7.13 6.21 -1.46
N PHE A 10 6.58 5.89 -2.63
CA PHE A 10 6.74 4.58 -3.26
C PHE A 10 6.89 4.69 -4.78
N SER A 11 7.60 5.71 -5.26
CA SER A 11 7.75 6.01 -6.69
C SER A 11 8.48 4.90 -7.45
N ASP A 12 9.26 4.08 -6.73
CA ASP A 12 9.99 2.90 -7.20
C ASP A 12 9.19 1.59 -7.10
N PHE A 13 7.98 1.61 -6.54
CA PHE A 13 7.19 0.39 -6.38
C PHE A 13 6.57 -0.07 -7.70
N MET A 14 6.90 -1.29 -8.11
CA MET A 14 6.30 -1.95 -9.28
C MET A 14 4.96 -2.60 -8.92
N GLY A 15 3.91 -1.78 -8.95
CA GLY A 15 2.53 -2.14 -8.66
C GLY A 15 1.67 -0.90 -8.51
N GLU A 16 0.42 -1.05 -8.07
CA GLU A 16 -0.49 0.07 -7.82
C GLU A 16 -0.75 0.28 -6.34
N ILE A 17 -0.84 1.55 -5.94
CA ILE A 17 -1.07 1.97 -4.55
C ILE A 17 -2.22 2.97 -4.51
N LYS A 18 -3.19 2.71 -3.64
CA LYS A 18 -4.30 3.61 -3.36
C LYS A 18 -4.39 3.89 -1.87
N SER A 19 -4.55 5.16 -1.49
CA SER A 19 -4.86 5.49 -0.09
C SER A 19 -6.28 5.06 0.26
N LEU A 20 -6.48 4.38 1.40
CA LEU A 20 -7.77 3.92 1.92
C LEU A 20 -8.28 4.73 3.13
N GLY A 21 -7.56 5.78 3.54
CA GLY A 21 -7.95 6.60 4.69
C GLY A 21 -8.83 7.80 4.32
N ALA A 22 -9.71 8.20 5.23
CA ALA A 22 -10.27 9.55 5.23
C ALA A 22 -9.24 10.50 5.88
N TRP A 23 -9.06 11.71 5.34
CA TRP A 23 -8.22 12.77 5.94
C TRP A 23 -6.70 12.52 6.03
N GLY A 24 -6.12 11.62 5.23
CA GLY A 24 -4.67 11.58 5.05
C GLY A 24 -3.94 10.34 5.57
N GLY A 25 -4.66 9.28 5.93
CA GLY A 25 -4.10 7.93 5.86
C GLY A 25 -3.85 7.23 7.19
N ASP A 26 -4.56 6.11 7.32
CA ASP A 26 -4.23 5.02 8.25
C ASP A 26 -3.78 3.77 7.47
N PHE A 27 -4.27 3.59 6.24
CA PHE A 27 -3.99 2.43 5.39
C PHE A 27 -3.79 2.83 3.92
N ILE A 28 -2.93 2.05 3.25
CA ILE A 28 -2.84 2.00 1.79
C ILE A 28 -3.23 0.61 1.32
N MET A 29 -3.94 0.55 0.19
CA MET A 29 -4.12 -0.67 -0.57
C MET A 29 -2.99 -0.79 -1.58
N VAL A 30 -2.47 -2.01 -1.72
CA VAL A 30 -1.38 -2.33 -2.63
C VAL A 30 -1.82 -3.49 -3.52
N VAL A 31 -1.57 -3.38 -4.82
CA VAL A 31 -1.75 -4.45 -5.79
C VAL A 31 -0.46 -4.63 -6.58
N SER A 32 0.04 -5.86 -6.69
CA SER A 32 1.23 -6.19 -7.49
C SER A 32 1.16 -7.64 -7.96
N GLU A 33 1.81 -7.93 -9.09
CA GLU A 33 1.96 -9.30 -9.60
C GLU A 33 2.96 -10.11 -8.78
N VAL A 34 3.92 -9.44 -8.15
CA VAL A 34 4.95 -10.06 -7.30
C VAL A 34 4.60 -9.79 -5.84
N ASN A 35 4.83 -10.78 -4.96
CA ASN A 35 4.59 -10.62 -3.53
C ASN A 35 5.37 -9.40 -2.98
N PRO A 36 4.68 -8.33 -2.52
CA PRO A 36 5.34 -7.08 -2.19
C PRO A 36 5.81 -7.00 -0.73
N VAL A 37 5.63 -8.07 0.06
CA VAL A 37 5.91 -8.08 1.51
C VAL A 37 7.34 -7.63 1.84
N THR A 38 8.35 -8.17 1.14
CA THR A 38 9.75 -7.80 1.39
C THR A 38 10.02 -6.32 1.12
N TYR A 39 9.41 -5.76 0.06
CA TYR A 39 9.54 -4.34 -0.26
C TYR A 39 9.01 -3.46 0.88
N PHE A 40 7.76 -3.69 1.33
CA PHE A 40 7.13 -2.87 2.36
C PHE A 40 7.77 -3.04 3.75
N THR A 41 8.14 -4.27 4.10
CA THR A 41 8.86 -4.54 5.36
C THR A 41 10.23 -3.89 5.40
N SER A 42 10.99 -3.88 4.29
CA SER A 42 12.28 -3.18 4.21
C SER A 42 12.16 -1.65 4.35
N LYS A 43 10.99 -1.08 4.03
CA LYS A 43 10.67 0.34 4.21
C LYS A 43 10.05 0.66 5.59
N GLY A 44 9.96 -0.32 6.49
CA GLY A 44 9.46 -0.15 7.86
C GLY A 44 7.95 -0.37 8.05
N PHE A 45 7.23 -0.81 7.01
CA PHE A 45 5.81 -1.12 7.09
C PHE A 45 5.62 -2.62 7.40
N SER A 46 5.53 -2.96 8.68
CA SER A 46 5.41 -4.35 9.15
C SER A 46 3.97 -4.86 9.25
N THR A 47 2.99 -3.95 9.40
CA THR A 47 1.57 -4.31 9.41
C THR A 47 1.06 -4.47 7.98
N ILE A 48 1.04 -5.71 7.49
CA ILE A 48 0.56 -6.06 6.16
C ILE A 48 -0.61 -7.03 6.33
N ILE A 49 -1.81 -6.58 5.95
CA ILE A 49 -3.04 -7.38 6.07
C ILE A 49 -3.43 -7.87 4.67
N PRO A 50 -3.47 -9.19 4.42
CA PRO A 50 -3.96 -9.72 3.16
C PRO A 50 -5.42 -9.29 2.90
N TYR A 51 -5.74 -8.89 1.66
CA TYR A 51 -7.10 -8.41 1.32
C TYR A 51 -8.22 -9.39 1.71
N LYS A 52 -7.96 -10.70 1.55
CA LYS A 52 -8.90 -11.77 1.93
C LYS A 52 -9.30 -11.75 3.42
N GLU A 53 -8.46 -11.20 4.30
CA GLU A 53 -8.73 -11.10 5.74
C GLU A 53 -9.51 -9.82 6.09
N MET A 54 -9.63 -8.88 5.15
CA MET A 54 -10.36 -7.62 5.33
C MET A 54 -11.78 -7.63 4.76
N ILE A 55 -12.12 -8.60 3.92
CA ILE A 55 -13.45 -8.74 3.33
C ILE A 55 -14.31 -9.71 4.13
N LEU A 56 -15.61 -9.40 4.24
CA LEU A 56 -16.61 -10.35 4.74
C LEU A 56 -17.12 -11.16 3.54
N GLU A 57 -17.12 -12.48 3.65
CA GLU A 57 -17.72 -13.39 2.66
C GLU A 57 -19.26 -13.40 2.74
#